data_AF-R6VWY4-F1
#
_entry.id   AF-R6VWY4-F1
#
_cell.length_a   1.000
_cell.length_b   1.000
_cell.length_c   1.000
_cell.angle_alpha   90.00
_cell.angle_beta   90.00
_cell.angle_gamma   90.00
#
_symmetry.space_group_name_H-M   'P 1'
#
loop_
_entity.id
_entity.type
_entity.pdbx_description
1 polymer ?
#
loop_
_entity_poly.entity_id
_entity_poly.type
_entity_poly.pdbx_seq_one_letter_code
_entity_poly.pdbx_strand_id
1 'polypeptide(L)'
;MFNKKIFAILLEHAKGERSWRQFSFDCDISYVQMRKLAQATQENPPRPKLIKKIADHSFGDIDLEDFMFAAGIGKSETNFIVKEPTAGQDGIVAAYRSLSAKDRKTVAEFVDFLIYKSAKNRT
;
A
#
# COMPACT_ATOMS: atom_id res chain seq x y z
N MET A 1 6.99 4.99 13.24
CA MET A 1 7.91 3.82 13.33
C MET A 1 8.16 3.30 11.92
N PHE A 2 9.40 2.94 11.56
CA PHE A 2 9.73 2.39 10.24
C PHE A 2 9.27 0.93 10.12
N ASN A 3 8.37 0.65 9.19
CA ASN A 3 7.91 -0.70 8.90
C ASN A 3 8.69 -1.32 7.73
N LYS A 4 9.89 -1.85 8.05
CA LYS A 4 10.81 -2.45 7.06
C LYS A 4 10.22 -3.61 6.25
N LYS A 5 9.27 -4.38 6.82
CA LYS A 5 8.59 -5.47 6.12
C LYS A 5 7.61 -4.95 5.07
N ILE A 6 6.78 -3.96 5.43
CA ILE A 6 5.86 -3.33 4.48
C ILE A 6 6.66 -2.64 3.37
N PHE A 7 7.74 -1.93 3.71
CA PHE A 7 8.59 -1.27 2.72
C PHE A 7 9.19 -2.27 1.71
N ALA A 8 9.63 -3.44 2.18
CA ALA A 8 10.14 -4.51 1.31
C ALA A 8 9.06 -5.08 0.37
N ILE A 9 7.84 -5.27 0.87
CA ILE A 9 6.70 -5.72 0.05
C ILE A 9 6.38 -4.70 -1.04
N LEU A 10 6.26 -3.42 -0.67
CA LEU A 10 6.04 -2.33 -1.64
C LEU A 10 7.13 -2.30 -2.71
N LEU A 11 8.39 -2.53 -2.34
CA LEU A 11 9.48 -2.59 -3.32
C LEU A 11 9.35 -3.78 -4.30
N GLU A 12 8.93 -4.95 -3.83
CA GLU A 12 8.76 -6.12 -4.71
C GLU A 12 7.66 -5.86 -5.75
N HIS A 13 6.56 -5.23 -5.34
CA HIS A 13 5.49 -4.81 -6.26
C HIS A 13 5.93 -3.67 -7.18
N ALA A 14 6.58 -2.63 -6.64
CA ALA A 14 7.05 -1.47 -7.40
C ALA A 14 8.08 -1.83 -8.47
N LYS A 15 8.90 -2.86 -8.23
CA LYS A 15 9.83 -3.39 -9.23
C LYS A 15 9.09 -3.94 -10.45
N GLY A 16 7.90 -4.53 -10.26
CA GLY A 16 7.21 -5.30 -11.28
C GLY A 16 8.07 -6.46 -11.77
N GLU A 17 8.03 -6.73 -13.07
CA GLU A 17 8.78 -7.85 -13.70
C GLU A 17 10.30 -7.61 -13.81
N ARG A 18 10.77 -6.39 -13.51
CA ARG A 18 12.20 -6.04 -13.62
C ARG A 18 13.06 -6.87 -12.66
N SER A 19 14.33 -7.04 -13.00
CA SER A 19 15.31 -7.54 -12.03
C SER A 19 15.62 -6.47 -10.98
N TRP A 20 16.05 -6.86 -9.79
CA TRP A 20 16.49 -5.91 -8.75
C TRP A 20 17.64 -5.00 -9.21
N ARG A 21 18.49 -5.51 -10.11
CA ARG A 21 19.60 -4.74 -10.67
C ARG A 21 19.10 -3.67 -11.63
N GLN A 22 18.17 -4.04 -12.52
CA GLN A 22 17.54 -3.11 -13.44
C GLN A 22 16.79 -2.02 -12.67
N PHE A 23 15.95 -2.41 -11.70
CA PHE A 23 15.18 -1.44 -10.92
C PHE A 23 16.07 -0.51 -10.08
N SER A 24 17.18 -1.01 -9.54
CA SER A 24 18.15 -0.14 -8.86
C SER A 24 18.79 0.89 -9.79
N PHE A 25 19.04 0.50 -11.04
CA PHE A 25 19.60 1.39 -12.06
C PHE A 25 18.57 2.45 -12.48
N ASP A 26 17.32 2.04 -12.74
CA ASP A 26 16.22 2.95 -13.09
C ASP A 26 16.00 4.02 -12.00
N CYS A 27 16.00 3.61 -10.73
CA CYS A 27 15.82 4.52 -9.60
C CYS A 27 17.05 5.38 -9.28
N ASP A 28 18.20 5.16 -9.94
CA ASP A 28 19.49 5.80 -9.57
C ASP A 28 19.85 5.59 -8.09
N ILE A 29 19.82 4.32 -7.66
CA ILE A 29 20.15 3.84 -6.32
C ILE A 29 21.16 2.70 -6.43
N SER A 30 22.14 2.64 -5.51
CA SER A 30 23.08 1.52 -5.51
C SER A 30 22.36 0.17 -5.34
N TYR A 31 22.76 -0.82 -6.13
CA TYR A 31 22.19 -2.17 -6.05
C TYR A 31 22.23 -2.75 -4.62
N VAL A 32 23.33 -2.51 -3.89
CA VAL A 32 23.48 -2.95 -2.49
C VAL A 32 22.42 -2.33 -1.59
N GLN A 33 22.17 -1.02 -1.73
CA GLN A 33 21.15 -0.34 -0.93
C GLN A 33 19.73 -0.81 -1.29
N MET A 34 19.45 -0.99 -2.58
CA MET A 34 18.17 -1.55 -3.04
C MET A 34 17.93 -2.94 -2.43
N ARG A 35 18.95 -3.81 -2.41
CA ARG A 35 18.86 -5.15 -1.81
C ARG A 35 18.67 -5.11 -0.31
N LYS A 36 19.34 -4.21 0.41
CA LYS A 36 19.13 -4.03 1.87
C LYS A 36 17.69 -3.64 2.20
N LEU A 37 17.10 -2.76 1.40
CA LEU A 37 15.70 -2.37 1.55
C LEU A 37 14.75 -3.53 1.22
N ALA A 38 14.97 -4.21 0.09
CA ALA A 38 14.16 -5.35 -0.34
C ALA A 38 14.22 -6.55 0.63
N GLN A 39 15.34 -6.74 1.32
CA GLN A 39 15.52 -7.81 2.31
C GLN A 39 15.08 -7.39 3.73
N ALA A 40 14.57 -6.16 3.91
CA ALA A 40 14.20 -5.60 5.21
C ALA A 40 15.36 -5.65 6.25
N THR A 41 16.61 -5.54 5.80
CA THR A 41 17.81 -5.55 6.67
C THR A 41 18.32 -4.15 7.00
N GLN A 42 17.74 -3.11 6.40
CA GLN A 42 18.06 -1.73 6.76
C GLN A 42 17.36 -1.35 8.07
N GLU A 43 18.13 -0.90 9.07
CA GLU A 43 17.58 -0.53 10.38
C GLU A 43 16.92 0.86 10.37
N ASN A 44 17.53 1.82 9.68
CA ASN A 44 17.01 3.18 9.60
C ASN A 44 16.10 3.36 8.37
N PRO A 45 15.04 4.18 8.48
CA PRO A 45 14.21 4.49 7.32
C PRO A 45 15.02 5.19 6.22
N PRO A 46 14.75 4.90 4.95
CA PRO A 46 15.34 5.66 3.85
C PRO A 46 14.91 7.13 3.90
N ARG A 47 15.78 8.03 3.44
CA ARG A 47 15.46 9.47 3.39
C ARG A 47 14.35 9.74 2.37
N PRO A 48 13.50 10.77 2.56
CA PRO A 48 12.44 11.12 1.61
C PRO A 48 12.92 11.29 0.16
N LYS A 49 14.12 11.87 -0.02
CA LYS A 49 14.73 12.02 -1.35
C LYS A 49 14.99 10.68 -2.04
N LEU A 50 15.41 9.66 -1.29
CA LEU A 50 15.61 8.30 -1.82
C LEU A 50 14.26 7.64 -2.11
N ILE A 51 13.29 7.81 -1.21
CA ILE A 51 11.94 7.26 -1.39
C ILE A 51 11.30 7.80 -2.67
N LYS A 52 11.41 9.11 -2.90
CA LYS A 52 10.89 9.75 -4.12
C LYS A 52 11.46 9.13 -5.40
N LYS A 53 12.77 8.89 -5.44
CA LYS A 53 13.40 8.21 -6.59
C LYS A 53 12.82 6.82 -6.85
N ILE A 54 12.47 6.08 -5.79
CA ILE A 54 11.85 4.76 -5.93
C ILE A 54 10.43 4.92 -6.49
N ALA A 55 9.63 5.82 -5.90
CA ALA A 55 8.25 6.08 -6.30
C ALA A 55 8.15 6.54 -7.77
N ASP A 56 9.02 7.46 -8.21
CA ASP A 56 9.03 8.00 -9.57
C ASP A 56 9.25 6.92 -10.66
N HIS A 57 9.87 5.79 -10.30
CA HIS A 57 10.16 4.67 -11.19
C HIS A 57 9.40 3.39 -10.81
N SER A 58 8.43 3.48 -9.89
CA SER A 58 7.62 2.36 -9.45
C SER A 58 6.62 1.95 -10.55
N PHE A 59 6.39 0.65 -10.65
CA PHE A 59 5.38 0.07 -11.52
C PHE A 59 4.09 -0.19 -10.73
N GLY A 60 2.94 -0.02 -11.39
CA GLY A 60 1.62 -0.16 -10.78
C GLY A 60 1.19 1.06 -9.97
N ASP A 61 0.26 0.84 -9.03
CA ASP A 61 -0.39 1.90 -8.25
C ASP A 61 0.33 2.25 -6.96
N ILE A 62 1.66 2.06 -6.90
CA ILE A 62 2.45 2.38 -5.71
C ILE A 62 3.00 3.79 -5.83
N ASP A 63 2.64 4.65 -4.88
CA ASP A 63 3.01 6.05 -4.89
C ASP A 63 4.02 6.42 -3.79
N LEU A 64 4.37 7.70 -3.75
CA LEU A 64 5.29 8.26 -2.77
C LEU A 64 4.73 8.11 -1.35
N GLU A 65 3.43 8.33 -1.19
CA GLU A 65 2.72 8.26 0.08
C GLU A 65 2.81 6.85 0.70
N ASP A 66 2.67 5.79 -0.10
CA ASP A 66 2.80 4.40 0.36
C ASP A 66 4.17 4.13 0.98
N PHE A 67 5.25 4.53 0.29
CA PHE A 67 6.59 4.36 0.79
C PHE A 67 6.91 5.29 1.98
N MET A 68 6.39 6.50 1.97
CA MET A 68 6.55 7.46 3.07
C MET A 68 5.85 6.95 4.33
N PHE A 69 4.64 6.39 4.20
CA PHE A 69 3.94 5.71 5.28
C PHE A 69 4.75 4.52 5.81
N ALA A 70 5.23 3.64 4.94
CA ALA A 70 6.05 2.51 5.33
C ALA A 70 7.35 2.95 6.02
N ALA A 71 7.96 4.06 5.59
CA ALA A 71 9.12 4.69 6.21
C ALA A 71 8.81 5.33 7.59
N GLY A 72 7.54 5.48 7.94
CA GLY A 72 7.10 6.18 9.14
C GLY A 72 7.24 7.70 9.04
N ILE A 73 7.26 8.24 7.82
CA ILE A 73 7.41 9.65 7.48
C ILE A 73 6.06 10.17 6.97
N GLY A 74 5.19 10.60 7.87
CA GLY A 74 3.86 11.11 7.53
C GLY A 74 3.09 11.45 8.79
N LYS A 75 2.19 12.45 8.73
CA LYS A 75 1.34 12.80 9.87
C LYS A 75 0.46 11.60 10.23
N SER A 76 0.43 11.23 11.50
CA SER A 76 -0.55 10.32 12.08
C SER A 76 -1.91 11.01 12.12
N GLU A 77 -2.49 11.25 10.96
CA GLU A 77 -3.87 11.67 10.83
C GLU A 77 -4.45 10.71 9.81
N THR A 78 -5.29 9.82 10.30
CA THR A 78 -6.16 8.94 9.53
C THR A 78 -6.70 9.64 8.29
N ASN A 79 -6.08 9.38 7.15
CA ASN A 79 -6.68 9.57 5.85
C ASN A 79 -6.24 8.38 5.02
N PHE A 80 -7.04 7.31 5.11
CA PHE A 80 -7.16 6.37 4.02
C PHE A 80 -7.70 7.18 2.84
N ILE A 81 -6.80 7.75 2.03
CA ILE A 81 -7.17 8.00 0.65
C ILE A 81 -7.22 6.61 0.05
N VAL A 82 -8.43 6.04 0.00
CA VAL A 82 -8.74 4.97 -0.94
C VAL A 82 -8.55 5.60 -2.32
N LYS A 83 -7.32 5.59 -2.83
CA LYS A 83 -7.12 5.64 -4.28
C LYS A 83 -7.72 4.33 -4.78
N GLU A 84 -8.73 4.46 -5.61
CA GLU A 84 -9.47 3.34 -6.18
C GLU A 84 -8.50 2.27 -6.67
N PRO A 85 -8.67 1.00 -6.25
CA PRO A 85 -7.88 -0.09 -6.80
C PRO A 85 -8.34 -0.35 -8.23
N THR A 86 -7.46 -0.07 -9.16
CA THR A 86 -7.59 -0.42 -10.57
C THR A 86 -7.88 -1.92 -10.72
N ALA A 87 -8.94 -2.22 -11.47
CA ALA A 87 -9.34 -3.51 -12.05
C ALA A 87 -9.92 -4.63 -11.15
N GLY A 88 -10.18 -4.40 -9.86
CA GLY A 88 -10.78 -5.42 -8.97
C GLY A 88 -12.09 -5.03 -8.25
N GLN A 89 -12.37 -3.74 -8.07
CA GLN A 89 -13.53 -3.27 -7.28
C GLN A 89 -14.80 -3.00 -8.09
N ASP A 90 -14.71 -2.82 -9.41
CA ASP A 90 -15.90 -2.69 -10.27
C ASP A 90 -16.86 -3.87 -10.08
N GLY A 91 -16.31 -5.08 -9.88
CA GLY A 91 -17.09 -6.28 -9.65
C GLY A 91 -17.93 -6.24 -8.38
N ILE A 92 -17.40 -5.72 -7.26
CA ILE A 92 -18.13 -5.72 -5.98
C ILE A 92 -19.25 -4.68 -6.00
N VAL A 93 -18.99 -3.47 -6.51
CA VAL A 93 -20.00 -2.41 -6.59
C VAL A 93 -21.08 -2.79 -7.61
N ALA A 94 -20.71 -3.37 -8.75
CA ALA A 94 -21.66 -3.89 -9.73
C ALA A 94 -22.48 -5.06 -9.16
N ALA A 95 -21.83 -6.02 -8.49
CA ALA A 95 -22.50 -7.14 -7.84
C ALA A 95 -23.50 -6.64 -6.79
N TYR A 96 -23.09 -5.71 -5.92
CA TYR A 96 -24.00 -5.09 -4.94
C TYR A 96 -25.20 -4.41 -5.60
N ARG A 97 -25.00 -3.67 -6.70
CA ARG A 97 -26.09 -3.03 -7.43
C ARG A 97 -27.02 -4.01 -8.13
N SER A 98 -26.54 -5.20 -8.51
CA SER A 98 -27.37 -6.26 -9.10
C SER A 98 -28.20 -7.05 -8.07
N LEU A 99 -27.96 -6.87 -6.77
CA LEU A 99 -28.70 -7.55 -5.71
C LEU A 99 -30.12 -7.00 -5.52
N SER A 100 -31.02 -7.86 -5.02
CA SER A 100 -32.36 -7.47 -4.63
C SER A 100 -32.34 -6.43 -3.49
N ALA A 101 -33.44 -5.68 -3.33
CA ALA A 101 -33.55 -4.70 -2.24
C ALA A 101 -33.41 -5.36 -0.85
N LYS A 102 -33.87 -6.61 -0.70
CA LYS A 102 -33.75 -7.38 0.53
C LYS A 102 -32.29 -7.74 0.81
N ASP A 103 -31.56 -8.21 -0.19
CA ASP A 103 -30.17 -8.64 -0.01
C ASP A 103 -29.24 -7.45 0.22
N ARG A 104 -29.50 -6.31 -0.46
CA ARG A 104 -28.77 -5.06 -0.20
C ARG A 104 -28.95 -4.56 1.23
N LYS A 105 -30.13 -4.75 1.82
CA LYS A 105 -30.40 -4.43 3.23
C LYS A 105 -29.59 -5.33 4.17
N THR A 106 -29.55 -6.62 3.90
CA THR A 106 -28.72 -7.57 4.67
C THR A 106 -27.23 -7.20 4.64
N VAL A 107 -26.72 -6.79 3.46
CA VAL A 107 -25.34 -6.32 3.32
C VAL A 107 -25.10 -5.07 4.17
N ALA A 108 -26.03 -4.11 4.18
CA ALA A 108 -25.90 -2.91 4.99
C ALA A 108 -25.87 -3.23 6.50
N GLU A 109 -26.79 -4.08 6.97
CA GLU A 109 -26.82 -4.52 8.38
C GLU A 109 -25.53 -5.25 8.78
N PHE A 110 -24.96 -6.05 7.89
CA PHE A 110 -23.70 -6.74 8.14
C PHE A 110 -22.51 -5.78 8.23
N VAL A 111 -22.45 -4.76 7.35
CA VAL A 111 -21.43 -3.72 7.39
C VAL A 111 -21.51 -2.95 8.71
N ASP A 112 -22.71 -2.55 9.13
CA ASP A 112 -22.94 -1.88 10.41
C ASP A 112 -22.47 -2.73 11.60
N PHE A 113 -22.76 -4.03 11.58
CA PHE A 113 -22.29 -4.97 12.59
C PHE A 113 -20.75 -5.04 12.64
N LEU A 114 -20.08 -5.12 11.49
CA LEU A 114 -18.62 -5.17 11.44
C LEU A 114 -17.99 -3.88 11.96
N ILE A 115 -18.57 -2.72 11.63
CA ILE A 115 -18.14 -1.42 12.16
C ILE A 115 -18.24 -1.42 13.68
N TYR A 116 -19.41 -1.80 14.21
CA TYR A 116 -19.64 -1.89 15.66
C TYR A 116 -18.64 -2.83 16.36
N LYS A 117 -18.45 -4.04 15.82
CA LYS A 117 -17.51 -5.03 16.36
C LYS A 117 -16.06 -4.51 16.35
N SER A 118 -15.67 -3.82 15.29
CA SER A 118 -14.31 -3.26 15.16
C SER A 118 -14.05 -2.14 16.18
N ALA A 119 -15.06 -1.31 16.46
CA ALA A 119 -14.97 -0.24 17.46
C ALA A 119 -14.85 -0.80 18.89
N LYS A 120 -15.61 -1.85 19.20
CA LYS A 120 -15.60 -2.49 20.52
C LYS A 120 -14.29 -3.25 20.82
N ASN A 121 -13.61 -3.77 19.81
CA ASN A 121 -12.31 -4.45 19.98
C ASN A 121 -11.13 -3.49 20.21
N ARG A 122 -11.34 -2.17 20.19
CA ARG A 122 -10.31 -1.14 20.40
C ARG A 122 -10.33 -0.51 21.81
N THR A 123 -11.32 -0.86 22.63
CA THR A 123 -11.47 -0.47 24.04
C THR A 123 -11.19 -1.66 24.93
#